data_AF-A0A1H6V744-F1
#
_entry.id   AF-A0A1H6V744-F1
#
_cell.length_a   1.000
_cell.length_b   1.000
_cell.length_c   1.000
_cell.angle_alpha   90.00
_cell.angle_beta   90.00
_cell.angle_gamma   90.00
#
_symmetry.space_group_name_H-M   'P 1'
#
loop_
_entity.id
_entity.type
_entity.pdbx_description
1 polymer ?
#
loop_
_entity_poly.entity_id
_entity_poly.type
_entity_poly.pdbx_seq_one_letter_code
_entity_poly.pdbx_strand_id
1 'polypeptide(L)'
;MHDLRHAFTQSAQLPQQFRQLHAEAIAASQGIDMPFTVERAPTAVVSVAPLGLFREDRKIPITRDQAVVPVRVGAFTALDTIEGVLMHAPVDETGSVGAYALTYRAGRTDSAFVIGGVRQGNGGQELHVVWPATFEQGLRAMATATQMQLHQFGIDGPWVVLTSVYGVKGYNMILGDGYPTNVAFRDHVLLGQNIIERIDDAALMPIAEAFWLLFGIHRPDGRAFGAER
;
A
#
# COMPACT_ATOMS: atom_id res chain seq x y z
N MET A 1 -36.10 -19.35 5.25
CA MET A 1 -34.84 -19.97 5.74
C MET A 1 -33.77 -20.18 4.64
N HIS A 2 -34.07 -19.94 3.35
CA HIS A 2 -33.11 -20.07 2.24
C HIS A 2 -32.24 -18.81 2.03
N ASP A 3 -32.77 -17.61 2.30
CA ASP A 3 -32.03 -16.33 2.13
C ASP A 3 -30.87 -16.12 3.10
N LEU A 4 -31.01 -16.59 4.34
CA LEU A 4 -29.93 -16.48 5.33
C LEU A 4 -28.69 -17.29 4.88
N ARG A 5 -28.87 -18.48 4.31
CA ARG A 5 -27.74 -19.29 3.82
C ARG A 5 -27.00 -18.62 2.67
N HIS A 6 -27.71 -17.98 1.73
CA HIS A 6 -27.09 -17.24 0.63
C HIS A 6 -26.29 -16.02 1.12
N ALA A 7 -26.85 -15.24 2.05
CA ALA A 7 -26.16 -14.09 2.67
C ALA A 7 -24.89 -14.52 3.43
N PHE A 8 -24.91 -15.66 4.12
CA PHE A 8 -23.74 -16.21 4.83
C PHE A 8 -22.65 -16.72 3.86
N THR A 9 -23.00 -17.40 2.76
CA THR A 9 -22.02 -17.84 1.76
C THR A 9 -21.37 -16.69 1.00
N GLN A 10 -22.13 -15.62 0.67
CA GLN A 10 -21.56 -14.43 0.02
C GLN A 10 -20.62 -13.67 0.96
N SER A 11 -20.95 -13.59 2.24
CA SER A 11 -20.09 -12.95 3.25
C SER A 11 -18.76 -13.68 3.46
N ALA A 12 -18.75 -15.01 3.37
CA ALA A 12 -17.54 -15.82 3.57
C ALA A 12 -16.49 -15.63 2.44
N GLN A 13 -16.92 -15.24 1.24
CA GLN A 13 -16.03 -15.06 0.08
C GLN A 13 -15.44 -13.64 -0.01
N LEU A 14 -16.08 -12.64 0.60
CA LEU A 14 -15.63 -11.24 0.54
C LEU A 14 -14.15 -11.07 0.95
N PRO A 15 -13.67 -11.64 2.06
CA PRO A 15 -12.26 -11.50 2.43
C PRO A 15 -11.29 -12.10 1.40
N GLN A 16 -11.70 -13.16 0.71
CA GLN A 16 -10.88 -13.79 -0.33
C GLN A 16 -10.87 -12.95 -1.61
N GLN A 17 -12.00 -12.36 -1.99
CA GLN A 17 -12.08 -11.48 -3.16
C GLN A 17 -11.18 -10.25 -3.00
N PHE A 18 -11.19 -9.60 -1.83
CA PHE A 18 -10.26 -8.50 -1.55
C PHE A 18 -8.79 -8.93 -1.59
N ARG A 19 -8.47 -10.15 -1.12
CA ARG A 19 -7.11 -10.68 -1.21
C ARG A 19 -6.69 -10.98 -2.64
N GLN A 20 -7.60 -11.45 -3.48
CA GLN A 20 -7.34 -11.65 -4.91
C GLN A 20 -7.03 -10.32 -5.61
N LEU A 21 -7.89 -9.33 -5.38
CA LEU A 21 -7.69 -7.96 -5.86
C LEU A 21 -6.34 -7.36 -5.40
N HIS A 22 -5.94 -7.62 -4.16
CA HIS A 22 -4.63 -7.18 -3.66
C HIS A 22 -3.46 -7.98 -4.22
N ALA A 23 -3.63 -9.28 -4.48
CA ALA A 23 -2.60 -10.10 -5.14
C ALA A 23 -2.33 -9.60 -6.57
N GLU A 24 -3.37 -9.18 -7.29
CA GLU A 24 -3.25 -8.51 -8.59
C GLU A 24 -2.47 -7.19 -8.48
N ALA A 25 -2.71 -6.40 -7.42
CA ALA A 25 -1.93 -5.18 -7.17
C ALA A 25 -0.43 -5.48 -6.95
N ILE A 26 -0.12 -6.56 -6.23
CA ILE A 26 1.28 -6.99 -6.01
C ILE A 26 1.90 -7.42 -7.34
N ALA A 27 1.20 -8.23 -8.14
CA ALA A 27 1.63 -8.62 -9.48
C ALA A 27 1.85 -7.41 -10.40
N ALA A 28 0.95 -6.42 -10.38
CA ALA A 28 1.07 -5.18 -11.13
C ALA A 28 2.33 -4.41 -10.74
N SER A 29 2.64 -4.30 -9.45
CA SER A 29 3.87 -3.66 -8.99
C SER A 29 5.15 -4.36 -9.48
N GLN A 30 5.06 -5.63 -9.86
CA GLN A 30 6.14 -6.42 -10.45
C GLN A 30 6.15 -6.38 -11.99
N GLY A 31 5.34 -5.51 -12.61
CA GLY A 31 5.29 -5.27 -14.06
C GLY A 31 4.28 -6.12 -14.82
N ILE A 32 3.46 -6.93 -14.15
CA ILE A 32 2.39 -7.69 -14.82
C ILE A 32 1.28 -6.72 -15.20
N ASP A 33 0.95 -6.65 -16.50
CA ASP A 33 -0.07 -5.74 -17.04
C ASP A 33 0.19 -4.25 -16.76
N MET A 34 1.45 -3.87 -16.58
CA MET A 34 1.89 -2.50 -16.29
C MET A 34 2.98 -2.06 -17.28
N PRO A 35 3.04 -0.75 -17.65
CA PRO A 35 4.05 -0.25 -18.59
C PRO A 35 5.45 -0.10 -17.97
N PHE A 36 5.58 -0.36 -16.66
CA PHE A 36 6.80 -0.26 -15.87
C PHE A 36 6.79 -1.30 -14.76
N THR A 37 7.94 -1.50 -14.12
CA THR A 37 8.07 -2.21 -12.84
C THR A 37 8.30 -1.22 -11.70
N VAL A 38 7.93 -1.56 -10.46
CA VAL A 38 8.49 -0.84 -9.31
C VAL A 38 9.97 -1.21 -9.19
N GLU A 39 10.80 -0.24 -8.77
CA GLU A 39 12.23 -0.45 -8.51
C GLU A 39 12.46 -1.71 -7.66
N ARG A 40 13.54 -2.44 -7.97
CA ARG A 40 13.94 -3.66 -7.23
C ARG A 40 14.51 -3.31 -5.85
N ALA A 41 13.64 -2.88 -4.97
CA ALA A 41 13.91 -2.48 -3.61
C ALA A 41 12.75 -2.94 -2.69
N PRO A 42 12.94 -2.93 -1.36
CA PRO A 42 11.86 -3.17 -0.42
C PRO A 42 10.66 -2.28 -0.76
N THR A 43 9.51 -2.90 -1.00
CA THR A 43 8.33 -2.22 -1.54
C THR A 43 7.10 -2.55 -0.69
N ALA A 44 6.29 -1.53 -0.41
CA ALA A 44 4.97 -1.70 0.16
C ALA A 44 3.91 -1.60 -0.94
N VAL A 45 2.88 -2.42 -0.82
CA VAL A 45 1.68 -2.38 -1.67
C VAL A 45 0.48 -2.16 -0.76
N VAL A 46 -0.35 -1.18 -1.09
CA VAL A 46 -1.54 -0.81 -0.31
C VAL A 46 -2.75 -0.80 -1.25
N SER A 47 -3.75 -1.61 -0.92
CA SER A 47 -5.05 -1.61 -1.61
C SER A 47 -6.12 -1.08 -0.65
N VAL A 48 -6.88 -0.09 -1.11
CA VAL A 48 -7.91 0.58 -0.31
C VAL A 48 -9.20 0.59 -1.12
N ALA A 49 -10.27 0.08 -0.52
CA ALA A 49 -11.58 -0.01 -1.16
C ALA A 49 -12.70 0.08 -0.11
N PRO A 50 -13.90 0.54 -0.46
CA PRO A 50 -15.06 0.41 0.41
C PRO A 50 -15.47 -1.06 0.51
N LEU A 51 -15.98 -1.47 1.67
CA LEU A 51 -16.48 -2.83 1.91
C LEU A 51 -17.59 -3.22 0.92
N GLY A 52 -18.36 -2.24 0.46
CA GLY A 52 -19.41 -2.39 -0.55
C GLY A 52 -18.92 -2.59 -2.00
N LEU A 53 -17.62 -2.65 -2.27
CA LEU A 53 -17.05 -2.73 -3.62
C LEU A 53 -17.72 -3.78 -4.53
N PHE A 54 -18.02 -4.97 -3.99
CA PHE A 54 -18.60 -6.08 -4.75
C PHE A 54 -20.13 -6.11 -4.75
N ARG A 55 -20.77 -5.20 -4.01
CA ARG A 55 -22.24 -5.13 -3.89
C ARG A 55 -22.87 -4.15 -4.86
N GLU A 56 -22.08 -3.19 -5.33
CA GLU A 56 -22.53 -2.12 -6.21
C GLU A 56 -21.70 -2.14 -7.49
N ASP A 57 -22.37 -2.22 -8.64
CA ASP A 57 -21.71 -2.01 -9.92
C ASP A 57 -21.48 -0.50 -10.09
N ARG A 58 -20.23 -0.06 -9.89
CA ARG A 58 -19.85 1.35 -9.92
C ARG A 58 -18.99 1.65 -11.13
N LYS A 59 -19.30 2.77 -11.78
CA LYS A 59 -18.48 3.35 -12.84
C LYS A 59 -18.23 4.82 -12.56
N ILE A 60 -17.39 5.07 -11.57
CA ILE A 60 -16.98 6.41 -11.17
C ILE A 60 -16.23 7.06 -12.34
N PRO A 61 -16.56 8.28 -12.75
CA PRO A 61 -15.89 8.98 -13.84
C PRO A 61 -14.55 9.56 -13.36
N ILE A 62 -13.59 8.68 -13.03
CA ILE A 62 -12.26 9.06 -12.58
C ILE A 62 -11.53 9.76 -13.74
N THR A 63 -11.12 11.00 -13.51
CA THR A 63 -10.21 11.77 -14.36
C THR A 63 -8.86 11.95 -13.65
N ARG A 64 -7.87 12.48 -14.37
CA ARG A 64 -6.53 12.75 -13.82
C ARG A 64 -6.56 13.69 -12.61
N ASP A 65 -7.45 14.67 -12.62
CA ASP A 65 -7.57 15.65 -11.53
C ASP A 65 -8.17 15.04 -10.24
N GLN A 66 -8.83 13.88 -10.38
CA GLN A 66 -9.46 13.16 -9.28
C GLN A 66 -8.70 11.88 -8.91
N ALA A 67 -7.65 11.53 -9.64
CA ALA A 67 -6.89 10.31 -9.37
C ALA A 67 -5.96 10.52 -8.18
N VAL A 68 -5.78 9.47 -7.38
CA VAL A 68 -4.85 9.50 -6.26
C VAL A 68 -3.42 9.56 -6.80
N VAL A 69 -2.65 10.51 -6.31
CA VAL A 69 -1.22 10.66 -6.63
C VAL A 69 -0.40 9.73 -5.71
N PRO A 70 0.61 9.00 -6.24
CA PRO A 70 1.48 8.18 -5.41
C PRO A 70 2.22 8.99 -4.36
N VAL A 71 2.51 8.35 -3.22
CA VAL A 71 3.21 9.01 -2.12
C VAL A 71 4.67 9.29 -2.47
N ARG A 72 5.22 10.39 -1.92
CA ARG A 72 6.66 10.75 -1.93
C ARG A 72 7.27 10.90 -3.33
N VAL A 73 6.50 11.39 -4.28
CA VAL A 73 7.00 11.70 -5.63
C VAL A 73 7.23 13.21 -5.79
N GLY A 74 8.36 13.61 -6.39
CA GLY A 74 8.65 15.01 -6.73
C GLY A 74 7.98 15.47 -8.04
N ALA A 75 7.64 14.51 -8.90
CA ALA A 75 6.89 14.69 -10.13
C ALA A 75 6.06 13.43 -10.39
N PHE A 76 5.02 13.51 -11.22
CA PHE A 76 4.24 12.34 -11.60
C PHE A 76 3.71 12.47 -13.02
N THR A 77 3.44 11.33 -13.64
CA THR A 77 2.79 11.20 -14.94
C THR A 77 1.49 10.43 -14.77
N ALA A 78 0.49 10.78 -15.59
CA ALA A 78 -0.81 10.15 -15.60
C ALA A 78 -1.05 9.39 -16.92
N LEU A 79 -1.65 8.21 -16.80
CA LEU A 79 -2.11 7.39 -17.92
C LEU A 79 -3.57 7.00 -17.69
N ASP A 80 -4.45 7.35 -18.62
CA ASP A 80 -5.83 6.88 -18.60
C ASP A 80 -5.87 5.43 -19.09
N THR A 81 -6.44 4.53 -18.26
CA THR A 81 -6.59 3.10 -18.60
C THR A 81 -8.07 2.74 -18.73
N ILE A 82 -8.37 1.50 -19.11
CA ILE A 82 -9.75 0.99 -19.19
C ILE A 82 -10.36 0.90 -17.79
N GLU A 83 -9.57 0.50 -16.81
CA GLU A 83 -9.93 0.26 -15.42
C GLU A 83 -10.04 1.56 -14.61
N GLY A 84 -9.18 2.54 -14.93
CA GLY A 84 -9.05 3.74 -14.11
C GLY A 84 -8.10 4.78 -14.67
N VAL A 85 -7.41 5.45 -13.74
CA VAL A 85 -6.30 6.35 -14.03
C VAL A 85 -5.09 5.90 -13.23
N LEU A 86 -4.00 5.64 -13.93
CA LEU A 86 -2.70 5.29 -13.37
C LEU A 86 -1.85 6.54 -13.21
N MET A 87 -1.49 6.85 -11.97
CA MET A 87 -0.52 7.88 -11.61
C MET A 87 0.79 7.22 -11.19
N HIS A 88 1.93 7.67 -11.72
CA HIS A 88 3.22 7.08 -11.38
C HIS A 88 4.35 8.10 -11.30
N ALA A 89 5.39 7.79 -10.52
CA ALA A 89 6.65 8.52 -10.51
C ALA A 89 7.32 8.47 -11.90
N PRO A 90 8.23 9.40 -12.25
CA PRO A 90 8.98 9.32 -13.50
C PRO A 90 9.66 7.96 -13.66
N VAL A 91 9.60 7.42 -14.87
CA VAL A 91 10.27 6.17 -15.22
C VAL A 91 11.76 6.44 -15.34
N ASP A 92 12.58 5.64 -14.67
CA ASP A 92 14.02 5.73 -14.73
C ASP A 92 14.60 5.07 -16.00
N GLU A 93 15.93 5.11 -16.16
CA GLU A 93 16.62 4.52 -17.30
C GLU A 93 16.45 2.99 -17.40
N THR A 94 16.08 2.33 -16.30
CA THR A 94 15.84 0.89 -16.24
C THR A 94 14.41 0.51 -16.61
N GLY A 95 13.53 1.48 -16.84
CA GLY A 95 12.10 1.25 -17.04
C GLY A 95 11.33 1.07 -15.72
N SER A 96 11.93 1.43 -14.58
CA SER A 96 11.32 1.28 -13.26
C SER A 96 10.79 2.60 -12.69
N VAL A 97 9.86 2.52 -11.74
CA VAL A 97 9.34 3.67 -10.99
C VAL A 97 9.53 3.46 -9.48
N GLY A 98 9.73 4.55 -8.73
CA GLY A 98 9.80 4.49 -7.27
C GLY A 98 8.42 4.33 -6.59
N ALA A 99 7.34 4.71 -7.28
CA ALA A 99 5.97 4.58 -6.77
C ALA A 99 4.91 4.72 -7.87
N TYR A 100 3.74 4.12 -7.66
CA TYR A 100 2.52 4.35 -8.45
C TYR A 100 1.25 4.24 -7.61
N ALA A 101 0.16 4.78 -8.14
CA ALA A 101 -1.20 4.61 -7.66
C ALA A 101 -2.16 4.45 -8.85
N LEU A 102 -2.94 3.37 -8.86
CA LEU A 102 -4.00 3.11 -9.84
C LEU A 102 -5.35 3.32 -9.16
N THR A 103 -6.07 4.36 -9.58
CA THR A 103 -7.42 4.68 -9.09
C THR A 103 -8.46 4.09 -10.03
N TYR A 104 -9.15 3.05 -9.59
CA TYR A 104 -10.12 2.30 -10.38
C TYR A 104 -11.50 2.96 -10.39
N ARG A 105 -12.19 2.87 -11.53
CA ARG A 105 -13.59 3.33 -11.68
C ARG A 105 -14.58 2.56 -10.80
N ALA A 106 -14.22 1.36 -10.34
CA ALA A 106 -15.01 0.60 -9.38
C ALA A 106 -14.99 1.20 -7.96
N GLY A 107 -14.09 2.15 -7.67
CA GLY A 107 -13.97 2.78 -6.35
C GLY A 107 -12.94 2.11 -5.44
N ARG A 108 -11.86 1.59 -6.02
CA ARG A 108 -10.68 1.07 -5.31
C ARG A 108 -9.46 1.87 -5.75
N THR A 109 -8.47 1.98 -4.88
CA THR A 109 -7.12 2.40 -5.26
C THR A 109 -6.13 1.31 -4.86
N ASP A 110 -5.24 0.96 -5.77
CA ASP A 110 -4.04 0.18 -5.48
C ASP A 110 -2.82 1.07 -5.62
N SER A 111 -1.87 0.99 -4.71
CA SER A 111 -0.60 1.70 -4.82
C SER A 111 0.56 0.84 -4.40
N ALA A 112 1.72 1.15 -4.96
CA ALA A 112 2.98 0.60 -4.51
C ALA A 112 4.03 1.69 -4.42
N PHE A 113 4.92 1.57 -3.44
CA PHE A 113 6.01 2.53 -3.24
C PHE A 113 7.19 1.88 -2.53
N VAL A 114 8.39 2.32 -2.90
CA VAL A 114 9.64 1.88 -2.29
C VAL A 114 9.75 2.40 -0.86
N ILE A 115 10.10 1.50 0.08
CA ILE A 115 10.23 1.78 1.52
C ILE A 115 11.65 1.55 2.05
N GLY A 116 12.57 1.13 1.19
CA GLY A 116 13.94 0.79 1.53
C GLY A 116 14.85 0.88 0.33
N GLY A 117 16.13 0.58 0.51
CA GLY A 117 17.11 0.60 -0.56
C GLY A 117 18.51 0.32 -0.06
N VAL A 118 19.46 0.27 -0.98
CA VAL A 118 20.88 0.15 -0.65
C VAL A 118 21.45 1.55 -0.46
N ARG A 119 22.11 1.80 0.66
CA ARG A 119 22.85 3.04 0.92
C ARG A 119 24.33 2.77 1.13
N GLN A 120 25.15 3.72 0.73
CA GLN A 120 26.57 3.72 1.08
C GLN A 120 26.72 4.14 2.54
N GLY A 121 27.23 3.22 3.37
CA GLY A 121 27.59 3.45 4.75
C GLY A 121 29.00 4.02 4.90
N ASN A 122 29.40 4.23 6.16
CA ASN A 122 30.76 4.67 6.47
C ASN A 122 31.77 3.60 6.00
N GLY A 123 32.84 4.03 5.32
CA GLY A 123 33.87 3.12 4.81
C GLY A 123 33.51 2.35 3.54
N GLY A 124 32.46 2.75 2.82
CA GLY A 124 32.06 2.14 1.54
C GLY A 124 31.30 0.82 1.68
N GLN A 125 30.82 0.49 2.89
CA GLN A 125 29.97 -0.66 3.12
C GLN A 125 28.55 -0.40 2.60
N GLU A 126 28.00 -1.33 1.82
CA GLU A 126 26.59 -1.28 1.44
C GLU A 126 25.68 -1.63 2.62
N LEU A 127 24.73 -0.75 2.90
CA LEU A 127 23.71 -0.90 3.93
C LEU A 127 22.36 -1.15 3.26
N HIS A 128 21.83 -2.35 3.45
CA HIS A 128 20.49 -2.74 2.98
C HIS A 128 19.47 -2.32 4.03
N VAL A 129 18.79 -1.21 3.78
CA VAL A 129 18.00 -0.53 4.81
C VAL A 129 16.54 -0.35 4.42
N VAL A 130 15.67 -0.45 5.42
CA VAL A 130 14.24 -0.14 5.34
C VAL A 130 13.91 0.96 6.34
N TRP A 131 13.08 1.92 5.93
CA TRP A 131 12.73 3.07 6.76
C TRP A 131 11.27 2.97 7.27
N PRO A 132 11.05 2.81 8.58
CA PRO A 132 9.70 2.64 9.11
C PRO A 132 8.83 3.88 8.93
N ALA A 133 9.42 5.07 9.01
CA ALA A 133 8.72 6.32 8.74
C ALA A 133 8.18 6.37 7.29
N THR A 134 8.96 5.85 6.32
CA THR A 134 8.54 5.82 4.92
C THR A 134 7.34 4.91 4.72
N PHE A 135 7.38 3.72 5.32
CA PHE A 135 6.25 2.79 5.31
C PHE A 135 5.00 3.39 5.94
N GLU A 136 5.10 3.87 7.19
CA GLU A 136 3.96 4.40 7.93
C GLU A 136 3.35 5.65 7.25
N GLN A 137 4.18 6.60 6.82
CA GLN A 137 3.70 7.78 6.09
C GLN A 137 3.01 7.38 4.78
N GLY A 138 3.57 6.43 4.03
CA GLY A 138 2.99 5.94 2.79
C GLY A 138 1.66 5.24 3.00
N LEU A 139 1.57 4.36 4.00
CA LEU A 139 0.32 3.72 4.39
C LEU A 139 -0.77 4.73 4.70
N ARG A 140 -0.48 5.72 5.56
CA ARG A 140 -1.44 6.78 5.93
C ARG A 140 -1.84 7.61 4.71
N ALA A 141 -0.87 8.09 3.95
CA ALA A 141 -1.12 8.96 2.81
C ALA A 141 -2.01 8.28 1.78
N MET A 142 -1.72 7.02 1.43
CA MET A 142 -2.47 6.29 0.41
C MET A 142 -3.89 5.92 0.88
N ALA A 143 -4.02 5.51 2.14
CA ALA A 143 -5.32 5.22 2.76
C ALA A 143 -6.20 6.47 2.82
N THR A 144 -5.68 7.56 3.39
CA THR A 144 -6.43 8.82 3.52
C THR A 144 -6.76 9.45 2.18
N ALA A 145 -5.81 9.47 1.23
CA ALA A 145 -6.05 10.03 -0.10
C ALA A 145 -7.16 9.26 -0.84
N THR A 146 -7.20 7.94 -0.72
CA THR A 146 -8.28 7.13 -1.32
C THR A 146 -9.63 7.42 -0.68
N GLN A 147 -9.70 7.47 0.65
CA GLN A 147 -10.93 7.85 1.34
C GLN A 147 -11.41 9.25 0.91
N MET A 148 -10.52 10.24 0.90
CA MET A 148 -10.86 11.62 0.50
C MET A 148 -11.36 11.68 -0.94
N GLN A 149 -10.71 10.94 -1.84
CA GLN A 149 -11.06 10.88 -3.25
C GLN A 149 -12.46 10.27 -3.43
N LEU A 150 -12.76 9.15 -2.78
CA LEU A 150 -14.04 8.45 -2.90
C LEU A 150 -15.20 9.23 -2.24
N HIS A 151 -14.93 9.96 -1.16
CA HIS A 151 -15.90 10.88 -0.55
C HIS A 151 -16.42 11.94 -1.52
N GLN A 152 -15.58 12.41 -2.45
CA GLN A 152 -16.01 13.38 -3.47
C GLN A 152 -17.10 12.82 -4.40
N PHE A 153 -17.23 11.49 -4.47
CA PHE A 153 -18.25 10.78 -5.24
C PHE A 153 -19.39 10.24 -4.36
N GLY A 154 -19.47 10.66 -3.10
CA GLY A 154 -20.49 10.19 -2.16
C GLY A 154 -20.34 8.73 -1.74
N ILE A 155 -19.11 8.20 -1.82
CA ILE A 155 -18.81 6.83 -1.40
C ILE A 155 -18.17 6.88 -0.03
N ASP A 156 -18.92 6.38 0.95
CA ASP A 156 -18.49 6.25 2.33
C ASP A 156 -18.02 4.83 2.67
N GLY A 157 -17.38 4.71 3.84
CA GLY A 157 -16.96 3.44 4.42
C GLY A 157 -18.12 2.54 4.87
N PRO A 158 -17.84 1.38 5.47
CA PRO A 158 -16.54 0.97 6.00
C PRO A 158 -15.50 0.71 4.90
N TRP A 159 -14.23 0.93 5.21
CA TRP A 159 -13.08 0.74 4.31
C TRP A 159 -12.38 -0.59 4.58
N VAL A 160 -11.90 -1.22 3.53
CA VAL A 160 -11.00 -2.36 3.58
C VAL A 160 -9.62 -1.89 3.15
N VAL A 161 -8.62 -2.05 4.03
CA VAL A 161 -7.22 -1.73 3.77
C VAL A 161 -6.41 -3.02 3.81
N LEU A 162 -5.83 -3.39 2.68
CA LEU A 162 -4.87 -4.49 2.57
C LEU A 162 -3.49 -3.93 2.33
N THR A 163 -2.53 -4.40 3.11
CA THR A 163 -1.15 -3.93 2.99
C THR A 163 -0.21 -5.12 2.99
N SER A 164 0.64 -5.20 1.98
CA SER A 164 1.73 -6.17 1.89
C SER A 164 3.06 -5.47 1.72
N VAL A 165 4.14 -6.17 2.08
CA VAL A 165 5.49 -5.77 1.69
C VAL A 165 6.19 -6.94 1.01
N TYR A 166 7.07 -6.62 0.06
CA TYR A 166 7.93 -7.57 -0.62
C TYR A 166 9.35 -7.01 -0.84
N GLY A 167 10.31 -7.88 -1.15
CA GLY A 167 11.70 -7.48 -1.42
C GLY A 167 12.45 -6.99 -0.19
N VAL A 168 11.97 -7.34 1.02
CA VAL A 168 12.57 -6.91 2.29
C VAL A 168 13.59 -7.90 2.84
N LYS A 169 13.70 -9.12 2.29
CA LYS A 169 14.61 -10.13 2.83
C LYS A 169 16.07 -9.69 2.70
N GLY A 170 16.82 -9.81 3.79
CA GLY A 170 18.21 -9.35 3.86
C GLY A 170 18.37 -7.85 4.14
N TYR A 171 17.26 -7.10 4.27
CA TYR A 171 17.29 -5.72 4.71
C TYR A 171 17.06 -5.62 6.21
N ASN A 172 17.68 -4.61 6.83
CA ASN A 172 17.48 -4.24 8.23
C ASN A 172 16.60 -2.99 8.31
N MET A 173 15.75 -2.89 9.32
CA MET A 173 15.10 -1.62 9.64
C MET A 173 16.11 -0.71 10.33
N ILE A 174 16.18 0.56 9.91
CA ILE A 174 17.02 1.57 10.58
C ILE A 174 16.18 2.38 11.55
N LEU A 175 16.61 2.39 12.81
CA LEU A 175 15.94 3.09 13.89
C LEU A 175 16.47 4.53 14.07
N GLY A 176 15.78 5.29 14.92
CA GLY A 176 16.04 6.70 15.20
C GLY A 176 17.40 6.99 15.85
N ASP A 177 18.08 5.97 16.35
CA ASP A 177 19.42 6.01 16.95
C ASP A 177 20.52 5.52 15.98
N GLY A 178 20.14 4.96 14.84
CA GLY A 178 21.05 4.43 13.82
C GLY A 178 21.40 2.97 14.02
N TYR A 179 20.86 2.31 15.04
CA TYR A 179 21.04 0.88 15.24
C TYR A 179 20.16 0.09 14.26
N PRO A 180 20.75 -0.85 13.49
CA PRO A 180 19.99 -1.73 12.64
C PRO A 180 19.28 -2.80 13.48
N THR A 181 18.05 -3.14 13.09
CA THR A 181 17.34 -4.30 13.65
C THR A 181 17.92 -5.62 13.14
N ASN A 182 17.32 -6.74 13.53
CA ASN A 182 17.47 -7.98 12.79
C ASN A 182 16.99 -7.81 11.34
N VAL A 183 17.50 -8.66 10.45
CA VAL A 183 17.01 -8.73 9.07
C VAL A 183 15.55 -9.18 9.03
N ALA A 184 14.80 -8.78 8.01
CA ALA A 184 13.42 -9.21 7.84
C ALA A 184 13.29 -10.74 7.82
N PHE A 185 12.34 -11.29 8.59
CA PHE A 185 12.19 -12.74 8.74
C PHE A 185 11.55 -13.44 7.51
N ARG A 186 10.82 -12.68 6.69
CA ARG A 186 10.17 -13.12 5.44
C ARG A 186 10.35 -12.06 4.37
N ASP A 187 10.34 -12.51 3.11
CA ASP A 187 10.47 -11.60 1.97
C ASP A 187 9.14 -10.98 1.57
N HIS A 188 8.10 -11.80 1.43
CA HIS A 188 6.76 -11.38 0.99
C HIS A 188 5.74 -11.70 2.08
N VAL A 189 5.04 -10.67 2.58
CA VAL A 189 4.08 -10.83 3.68
C VAL A 189 2.89 -9.87 3.53
N LEU A 190 1.68 -10.40 3.75
CA LEU A 190 0.48 -9.61 4.01
C LEU A 190 0.52 -9.17 5.47
N LEU A 191 0.63 -7.87 5.71
CA LEU A 191 0.73 -7.26 7.03
C LEU A 191 -0.64 -7.07 7.68
N GLY A 192 -1.68 -6.82 6.89
CA GLY A 192 -3.02 -6.67 7.40
C GLY A 192 -4.09 -6.66 6.33
N GLN A 193 -5.30 -7.01 6.76
CA GLN A 193 -6.55 -6.86 6.02
C GLN A 193 -7.56 -6.29 7.01
N ASN A 194 -7.56 -4.96 7.14
CA ASN A 194 -8.33 -4.28 8.17
C ASN A 194 -9.63 -3.74 7.58
N ILE A 195 -10.76 -4.02 8.23
CA ILE A 195 -12.04 -3.36 7.96
C ILE A 195 -12.20 -2.25 8.98
N ILE A 196 -12.29 -1.00 8.53
CA ILE A 196 -12.24 0.19 9.38
C ILE A 196 -13.32 1.19 8.97
N GLU A 197 -14.08 1.70 9.95
CA GLU A 197 -15.13 2.70 9.70
C GLU A 197 -14.56 4.03 9.24
N ARG A 198 -13.45 4.44 9.85
CA ARG A 198 -12.73 5.69 9.55
C ARG A 198 -11.24 5.40 9.44
N ILE A 199 -10.61 5.97 8.41
CA ILE A 199 -9.15 5.91 8.27
C ILE A 199 -8.54 7.00 9.14
N ASP A 200 -7.86 6.57 10.21
CA ASP A 200 -7.01 7.40 11.07
C ASP A 200 -5.82 6.58 11.57
N ASP A 201 -4.88 7.25 12.26
CA ASP A 201 -3.63 6.63 12.74
C ASP A 201 -3.90 5.43 13.66
N ALA A 202 -4.97 5.49 14.47
CA ALA A 202 -5.33 4.41 15.38
C ALA A 202 -5.83 3.17 14.61
N ALA A 203 -6.66 3.38 13.58
CA ALA A 203 -7.17 2.32 12.72
C ALA A 203 -6.07 1.62 11.89
N LEU A 204 -5.01 2.36 11.54
CA LEU A 204 -3.86 1.85 10.77
C LEU A 204 -2.75 1.27 11.65
N MET A 205 -2.77 1.51 12.97
CA MET A 205 -1.74 1.07 13.91
C MET A 205 -1.44 -0.44 13.86
N PRO A 206 -2.43 -1.35 13.80
CA PRO A 206 -2.13 -2.78 13.76
C PRO A 206 -1.27 -3.20 12.55
N ILE A 207 -1.42 -2.51 11.42
CA ILE A 207 -0.61 -2.77 10.21
C ILE A 207 0.82 -2.28 10.43
N ALA A 208 0.99 -1.11 11.06
CA ALA A 208 2.31 -0.60 11.43
C ALA A 208 3.00 -1.54 12.43
N GLU A 209 2.33 -1.99 13.48
CA GLU A 209 2.88 -2.95 14.44
C GLU A 209 3.32 -4.26 13.77
N ALA A 210 2.50 -4.81 12.87
CA ALA A 210 2.87 -6.00 12.09
C ALA A 210 4.12 -5.77 11.22
N PHE A 211 4.28 -4.58 10.65
CA PHE A 211 5.49 -4.22 9.91
C PHE A 211 6.75 -4.20 10.79
N TRP A 212 6.68 -3.68 12.01
CA TRP A 212 7.82 -3.71 12.93
C TRP A 212 8.19 -5.14 13.35
N LEU A 213 7.17 -5.98 13.57
CA LEU A 213 7.36 -7.40 13.87
C LEU A 213 8.02 -8.18 12.72
N LEU A 214 7.90 -7.71 11.47
CA LEU A 214 8.65 -8.26 10.33
C LEU A 214 10.17 -8.22 10.52
N PHE A 215 10.65 -7.26 11.32
CA PHE A 215 12.06 -7.08 11.66
C PHE A 215 12.38 -7.56 13.09
N GLY A 216 11.46 -8.30 13.71
CA GLY A 216 11.65 -8.95 15.01
C GLY A 216 11.63 -8.00 16.21
N ILE A 217 11.04 -6.82 16.06
CA ILE A 217 10.95 -5.83 17.14
C ILE A 217 9.53 -5.29 17.27
N HIS A 218 9.17 -4.86 18.48
CA HIS A 218 7.93 -4.15 18.71
C HIS A 218 8.07 -2.68 18.31
N ARG A 219 6.99 -2.10 17.77
CA ARG A 219 6.91 -0.67 17.54
C ARG A 219 6.98 0.05 18.90
N PRO A 220 7.84 1.08 19.09
CA PRO A 220 7.97 1.76 20.37
C PRO A 220 6.67 2.43 20.81
N ASP A 221 6.32 2.25 22.08
CA ASP A 221 5.18 2.91 22.71
C ASP A 221 5.33 4.43 22.62
N GLY A 222 4.25 5.13 22.30
CA GLY A 222 4.24 6.59 22.19
C GLY A 222 4.90 7.17 20.93
N ARG A 223 5.48 6.35 20.03
CA ARG A 223 5.97 6.82 18.73
C ARG A 223 4.79 7.31 17.88
N ALA A 224 4.81 8.58 17.47
CA ALA A 224 3.80 9.12 16.54
C ALA A 224 3.86 8.41 15.18
N PHE A 225 2.69 8.26 14.53
CA PHE A 225 2.57 7.52 13.27
C PHE A 225 3.30 8.25 12.13
N GLY A 226 4.24 7.55 11.49
CA GLY A 226 5.06 8.12 10.43
C GLY A 226 6.07 9.15 10.90
N ALA A 227 6.37 9.20 12.20
CA ALA A 227 7.40 10.09 12.72
C ALA A 227 8.75 9.78 12.05
N GLU A 228 9.31 10.78 11.36
CA GLU A 228 10.77 10.86 11.18
C GLU A 228 11.39 11.15 12.55
N ARG A 229 12.69 10.92 12.70
CA ARG A 229 13.38 11.17 13.98
C ARG A 229 12.94 12.47 14.65
#